data_AF-A0A6G1GYJ0-F1
#
_entry.id   AF-A0A6G1GYJ0-F1
#
_cell.length_a   1.000
_cell.length_b   1.000
_cell.length_c   1.000
_cell.angle_alpha   90.00
_cell.angle_beta   90.00
_cell.angle_gamma   90.00
#
_symmetry.space_group_name_H-M   'P 1'
#
loop_
_entity.id
_entity.type
_entity.pdbx_description
1 polymer ?
#
loop_
_entity_poly.entity_id
_entity_poly.type
_entity_poly.pdbx_seq_one_letter_code
_entity_poly.pdbx_strand_id
1 'polypeptide(L)'
;MYRLACVVAGLAGAVSGSVLWDGRLNEPAAAADLGRWSWESQVGSYQYYIHGTGEISKYVNLSPDFKNPADTASKEGIKITIDETAKWNSDMWRTELIPETKAAINKGKVFYHFSMMRKEENAPNDQMEHQINFFESHFTEMKYGLNSGEQGTSNPNLQWWANSQSQWKAPLEPGVWHNVAYEIDFDGGSVGFWHSTGAEELTQTVPPVKVSPSSNGADWHLGVLRLPKGGGATTPEDWYFSGVYIESGPLTTSVSGPGAAAAGSAADVAPAASNSSQPSSRIYGGPRRA
;
A
#
# COMPACT_ATOMS: atom_id res chain seq x y z
N MET A 1 -60.04 5.38 11.67
CA MET A 1 -58.79 5.88 12.28
C MET A 1 -57.61 5.27 11.52
N TYR A 2 -57.01 6.00 10.58
CA TYR A 2 -55.80 5.54 9.89
C TYR A 2 -54.62 6.37 10.39
N ARG A 3 -53.68 5.71 11.09
CA ARG A 3 -52.43 6.33 11.54
C ARG A 3 -51.44 6.29 10.38
N LEU A 4 -51.11 7.46 9.84
CA LEU A 4 -50.02 7.63 8.89
C LEU A 4 -48.70 7.59 9.67
N ALA A 5 -47.93 6.52 9.53
CA ALA A 5 -46.57 6.43 10.07
C ALA A 5 -45.62 7.09 9.06
N CYS A 6 -45.10 8.26 9.41
CA CYS A 6 -43.99 8.88 8.69
C CYS A 6 -42.70 8.15 9.07
N VAL A 7 -42.16 7.34 8.14
CA VAL A 7 -40.80 6.81 8.25
C VAL A 7 -39.85 7.91 7.81
N VAL A 8 -39.10 8.49 8.75
CA VAL A 8 -37.96 9.36 8.44
C VAL A 8 -36.77 8.45 8.17
N ALA A 9 -36.42 8.26 6.90
CA ALA A 9 -35.16 7.62 6.52
C ALA A 9 -34.02 8.62 6.77
N GLY A 10 -33.24 8.39 7.84
CA GLY A 10 -32.02 9.13 8.08
C GLY A 10 -30.94 8.72 7.07
N LEU A 11 -30.57 9.63 6.19
CA LEU A 11 -29.34 9.51 5.39
C LEU A 11 -28.15 9.76 6.33
N ALA A 12 -27.58 8.69 6.88
CA ALA A 12 -26.24 8.75 7.46
C ALA A 12 -25.25 8.90 6.29
N GLY A 13 -24.81 10.13 6.03
CA GLY A 13 -23.68 10.35 5.12
C GLY A 13 -22.45 9.69 5.72
N ALA A 14 -21.83 8.76 4.99
CA ALA A 14 -20.52 8.23 5.36
C ALA A 14 -19.53 9.39 5.39
N VAL A 15 -19.01 9.74 6.56
CA VAL A 15 -17.89 10.67 6.68
C VAL A 15 -16.66 9.90 6.19
N SER A 16 -16.18 10.19 4.98
CA SER A 16 -14.92 9.65 4.49
C SER A 16 -13.75 10.31 5.23
N GLY A 17 -12.67 9.56 5.45
CA GLY A 17 -11.40 10.13 5.87
C GLY A 17 -10.93 11.23 4.91
N SER A 18 -10.09 12.14 5.41
CA SER A 18 -9.45 13.19 4.61
C SER A 18 -8.01 12.79 4.36
N VAL A 19 -7.62 12.66 3.09
CA VAL A 19 -6.21 12.52 2.69
C VAL A 19 -5.48 13.80 3.08
N LEU A 20 -4.47 13.67 3.95
CA LEU A 20 -3.59 14.74 4.41
C LEU A 20 -2.40 14.94 3.47
N TRP A 21 -1.90 13.85 2.90
CA TRP A 21 -0.80 13.82 1.95
C TRP A 21 -0.97 12.64 1.01
N ASP A 22 -0.69 12.85 -0.27
CA ASP A 22 -0.87 11.86 -1.33
C ASP A 22 0.47 11.51 -1.98
N GLY A 23 0.92 10.28 -1.73
CA GLY A 23 2.17 9.72 -2.22
C GLY A 23 2.01 8.81 -3.43
N ARG A 24 0.84 8.73 -4.05
CA ARG A 24 0.54 7.78 -5.15
C ARG A 24 1.14 8.18 -6.50
N LEU A 25 1.79 9.33 -6.59
CA LEU A 25 2.47 9.84 -7.79
C LEU A 25 1.55 9.90 -9.03
N ASN A 26 0.28 10.23 -8.82
CA ASN A 26 -0.73 10.26 -9.89
C ASN A 26 -0.59 11.44 -10.87
N GLU A 27 0.21 12.45 -10.53
CA GLU A 27 0.38 13.63 -11.35
C GLU A 27 1.29 13.36 -12.55
N PRO A 28 1.02 13.89 -13.76
CA PRO A 28 1.83 13.64 -14.95
C PRO A 28 3.32 14.00 -14.80
N ALA A 29 3.63 14.93 -13.89
CA ALA A 29 5.00 15.37 -13.61
C ALA A 29 5.68 14.60 -12.46
N ALA A 30 4.99 13.65 -11.80
CA ALA A 30 5.43 13.07 -10.54
C ALA A 30 6.82 12.41 -10.61
N ALA A 31 7.09 11.62 -11.66
CA ALA A 31 8.42 11.03 -11.88
C ALA A 31 9.51 12.10 -12.10
N ALA A 32 9.19 13.16 -12.85
CA ALA A 32 10.12 14.26 -13.10
C ALA A 32 10.36 15.11 -11.85
N ASP A 33 9.33 15.29 -11.01
CA ASP A 33 9.42 16.07 -9.79
C ASP A 33 10.30 15.42 -8.73
N LEU A 34 10.36 14.08 -8.66
CA LEU A 34 11.34 13.37 -7.82
C LEU A 34 12.79 13.78 -8.14
N GLY A 35 13.12 13.97 -9.43
CA GLY A 35 14.44 14.43 -9.86
C GLY A 35 14.65 15.95 -9.75
N ARG A 36 13.60 16.72 -9.44
CA ARG A 36 13.65 18.19 -9.27
C ARG A 36 13.68 18.62 -7.81
N TRP A 37 13.24 17.76 -6.89
CA TRP A 37 13.29 18.05 -5.47
C TRP A 37 14.75 18.31 -5.04
N SER A 38 14.96 19.33 -4.23
CA SER A 38 16.23 19.62 -3.57
C SER A 38 15.99 20.44 -2.30
N TRP A 39 16.99 20.56 -1.44
CA TRP A 39 16.92 21.41 -0.25
C TRP A 39 16.62 22.89 -0.56
N GLU A 40 17.00 23.37 -1.76
CA GLU A 40 16.72 24.74 -2.21
C GLU A 40 15.37 24.86 -2.93
N SER A 41 14.81 23.74 -3.40
CA SER A 41 13.55 23.69 -4.17
C SER A 41 12.79 22.40 -3.84
N GLN A 42 12.08 22.44 -2.72
CA GLN A 42 11.27 21.33 -2.20
C GLN A 42 9.92 21.22 -2.95
N VAL A 43 9.97 20.68 -4.18
CA VAL A 43 8.81 20.48 -5.07
C VAL A 43 8.34 19.03 -5.08
N GLY A 44 7.10 18.80 -5.50
CA GLY A 44 6.53 17.45 -5.58
C GLY A 44 6.03 16.93 -4.24
N SER A 45 5.70 15.64 -4.19
CA SER A 45 5.14 14.98 -3.00
C SER A 45 6.17 14.27 -2.13
N TYR A 46 7.40 14.11 -2.61
CA TYR A 46 8.47 13.42 -1.87
C TYR A 46 9.78 14.20 -1.87
N GLN A 47 10.46 14.11 -0.75
CA GLN A 47 11.88 14.36 -0.62
C GLN A 47 12.66 13.15 -1.14
N TYR A 48 13.68 13.42 -1.95
CA TYR A 48 14.55 12.40 -2.51
C TYR A 48 16.02 12.79 -2.33
N TYR A 49 16.62 12.30 -1.25
CA TYR A 49 18.05 12.51 -0.95
C TYR A 49 18.74 11.30 -0.31
N ILE A 50 17.97 10.27 0.10
CA ILE A 50 18.50 9.04 0.68
C ILE A 50 18.58 7.99 -0.41
N HIS A 51 19.66 8.08 -1.18
CA HIS A 51 19.94 7.19 -2.30
C HIS A 51 21.44 7.09 -2.55
N GLY A 52 21.82 6.19 -3.46
CA GLY A 52 23.20 6.04 -3.93
C GLY A 52 23.65 7.11 -4.92
N THR A 53 24.83 6.94 -5.50
CA THR A 53 25.42 7.92 -6.44
C THR A 53 24.92 7.82 -7.89
N GLY A 54 24.10 6.81 -8.20
CA GLY A 54 23.51 6.62 -9.52
C GLY A 54 22.35 7.56 -9.83
N GLU A 55 21.93 7.56 -11.10
CA GLU A 55 20.73 8.26 -11.55
C GLU A 55 19.47 7.73 -10.85
N ILE A 56 18.44 8.57 -10.70
CA ILE A 56 17.17 8.20 -10.04
C ILE A 56 16.56 6.91 -10.62
N SER A 57 16.59 6.73 -11.94
CA SER A 57 16.02 5.56 -12.62
C SER A 57 16.71 4.24 -12.25
N LYS A 58 17.90 4.31 -11.63
CA LYS A 58 18.56 3.14 -11.06
C LYS A 58 17.87 2.62 -9.80
N TYR A 59 17.26 3.52 -9.04
CA TYR A 59 16.76 3.25 -7.69
C TYR A 59 15.24 3.33 -7.61
N VAL A 60 14.60 4.18 -8.41
CA VAL A 60 13.14 4.41 -8.38
C VAL A 60 12.61 4.39 -9.80
N ASN A 61 11.64 3.50 -10.06
CA ASN A 61 10.96 3.38 -11.35
C ASN A 61 9.45 3.34 -11.14
N LEU A 62 8.70 4.02 -12.00
CA LEU A 62 7.24 4.00 -12.00
C LEU A 62 6.72 3.18 -13.17
N SER A 63 5.66 2.41 -12.93
CA SER A 63 4.91 1.70 -13.98
C SER A 63 3.53 1.28 -13.48
N PRO A 64 2.50 1.23 -14.34
CA PRO A 64 1.23 0.58 -14.03
C PRO A 64 1.36 -0.90 -13.61
N ASP A 65 2.44 -1.58 -14.00
CA ASP A 65 2.70 -2.98 -13.65
C ASP A 65 3.30 -3.15 -12.25
N PHE A 66 3.63 -2.05 -11.56
CA PHE A 66 4.29 -2.06 -10.26
C PHE A 66 3.35 -1.78 -9.10
N LYS A 67 2.03 -1.71 -9.33
CA LYS A 67 1.02 -1.48 -8.28
C LYS A 67 0.17 -2.70 -7.98
N ASN A 68 -0.55 -2.65 -6.85
CA ASN A 68 -1.63 -3.57 -6.58
C ASN A 68 -2.71 -3.39 -7.66
N PRO A 69 -3.06 -4.43 -8.45
CA PRO A 69 -4.10 -4.30 -9.46
C PRO A 69 -5.47 -3.90 -8.91
N ALA A 70 -5.73 -4.18 -7.62
CA ALA A 70 -6.96 -3.79 -6.93
C ALA A 70 -6.95 -2.31 -6.47
N ASP A 71 -5.78 -1.67 -6.41
CA ASP A 71 -5.66 -0.23 -6.19
C ASP A 71 -5.96 0.51 -7.49
N THR A 72 -7.21 0.96 -7.64
CA THR A 72 -7.67 1.70 -8.82
C THR A 72 -7.41 3.20 -8.73
N ALA A 73 -7.07 3.72 -7.54
CA ALA A 73 -6.78 5.13 -7.35
C ALA A 73 -5.32 5.49 -7.63
N SER A 74 -4.38 4.53 -7.60
CA SER A 74 -3.01 4.72 -8.10
C SER A 74 -2.93 4.44 -9.60
N LYS A 75 -2.33 5.34 -10.37
CA LYS A 75 -2.06 5.15 -11.82
C LYS A 75 -0.88 4.22 -12.05
N GLU A 76 0.16 4.36 -11.25
CA GLU A 76 1.40 3.60 -11.29
C GLU A 76 1.76 3.11 -9.90
N GLY A 77 2.63 2.10 -9.82
CA GLY A 77 3.32 1.74 -8.59
C GLY A 77 4.79 2.13 -8.67
N ILE A 78 5.46 2.05 -7.53
CA ILE A 78 6.84 2.45 -7.33
C ILE A 78 7.66 1.18 -7.15
N LYS A 79 8.59 0.92 -8.07
CA LYS A 79 9.66 -0.05 -7.84
C LYS A 79 10.84 0.66 -7.21
N ILE A 80 11.19 0.26 -5.99
CA ILE A 80 12.39 0.66 -5.28
C ILE A 80 13.43 -0.44 -5.42
N THR A 81 14.58 -0.07 -5.94
CA THR A 81 15.74 -0.94 -6.11
C THR A 81 16.84 -0.53 -5.12
N ILE A 82 17.40 -1.51 -4.41
CA ILE A 82 18.66 -1.35 -3.68
C ILE A 82 19.72 -2.28 -4.26
N ASP A 83 20.92 -1.76 -4.46
CA ASP A 83 22.08 -2.52 -4.95
C ASP A 83 23.35 -2.07 -4.21
N GLU A 84 24.51 -2.60 -4.59
CA GLU A 84 25.78 -2.25 -3.95
C GLU A 84 26.17 -0.77 -4.01
N THR A 85 25.54 -0.02 -4.91
CA THR A 85 25.74 1.42 -5.06
C THR A 85 24.71 2.26 -4.32
N ALA A 86 23.64 1.67 -3.80
CA ALA A 86 22.59 2.35 -3.03
C ALA A 86 23.07 2.75 -1.62
N LYS A 87 24.24 3.40 -1.53
CA LYS A 87 24.89 3.83 -0.29
C LYS A 87 24.83 5.34 -0.19
N TRP A 88 24.10 5.85 0.79
CA TRP A 88 23.96 7.28 1.03
C TRP A 88 25.07 7.82 1.94
N ASN A 89 25.06 7.41 3.22
CA ASN A 89 25.97 7.91 4.26
C ASN A 89 26.62 6.80 5.10
N SER A 90 26.47 5.54 4.68
CA SER A 90 27.00 4.35 5.37
C SER A 90 27.13 3.18 4.39
N ASP A 91 27.52 2.00 4.90
CA ASP A 91 27.52 0.75 4.13
C ASP A 91 26.15 0.06 4.04
N MET A 92 25.12 0.60 4.69
CA MET A 92 23.74 0.13 4.54
C MET A 92 23.24 0.47 3.14
N TRP A 93 22.50 -0.44 2.53
CA TRP A 93 21.85 -0.17 1.25
C TRP A 93 20.52 0.53 1.51
N ARG A 94 20.32 1.70 0.92
CA ARG A 94 19.20 2.59 1.19
C ARG A 94 18.70 3.24 -0.08
N THR A 95 17.42 3.07 -0.34
CA THR A 95 16.64 3.88 -1.27
C THR A 95 15.33 4.22 -0.58
N GLU A 96 15.18 5.48 -0.20
CA GLU A 96 14.06 5.93 0.63
C GLU A 96 13.51 7.27 0.11
N LEU A 97 12.19 7.38 0.12
CA LEU A 97 11.42 8.58 -0.17
C LEU A 97 10.75 9.04 1.13
N ILE A 98 10.77 10.35 1.40
CA ILE A 98 10.13 10.93 2.59
C ILE A 98 9.01 11.87 2.13
N PRO A 99 7.84 11.94 2.79
CA PRO A 99 6.81 12.91 2.44
C PRO A 99 7.33 14.36 2.40
N GLU A 100 7.10 15.05 1.28
CA GLU A 100 7.23 16.51 1.18
C GLU A 100 5.86 17.13 1.44
N THR A 101 5.66 17.66 2.65
CA THR A 101 4.36 18.22 3.05
C THR A 101 4.47 19.23 4.19
N LYS A 102 3.44 20.08 4.30
CA LYS A 102 3.20 20.95 5.46
C LYS A 102 1.97 20.51 6.28
N ALA A 103 1.29 19.45 5.84
CA ALA A 103 0.14 18.92 6.55
C ALA A 103 0.58 18.32 7.90
N ALA A 104 -0.32 18.31 8.88
CA ALA A 104 -0.07 17.79 10.22
C ALA A 104 -0.12 16.25 10.26
N ILE A 105 0.73 15.58 9.47
CA ILE A 105 0.79 14.12 9.37
C ILE A 105 1.33 13.44 10.65
N ASN A 106 1.83 14.23 11.60
CA ASN A 106 2.40 13.80 12.88
C ASN A 106 1.57 14.27 14.10
N LYS A 107 0.27 14.51 13.94
CA LYS A 107 -0.61 15.04 15.00
C LYS A 107 -1.92 14.26 15.08
N GLY A 108 -2.44 14.11 16.30
CA GLY A 108 -3.67 13.38 16.55
C GLY A 108 -3.61 11.95 16.04
N LYS A 109 -4.77 11.43 15.63
CA LYS A 109 -4.88 10.11 15.03
C LYS A 109 -4.91 10.17 13.51
N VAL A 110 -3.98 9.46 12.89
CA VAL A 110 -3.77 9.40 11.45
C VAL A 110 -3.46 7.97 11.01
N PHE A 111 -3.67 7.71 9.73
CA PHE A 111 -3.45 6.41 9.11
C PHE A 111 -2.43 6.53 7.98
N TYR A 112 -1.33 5.81 8.11
CA TYR A 112 -0.26 5.76 7.10
C TYR A 112 -0.46 4.52 6.24
N HIS A 113 -0.92 4.71 5.01
CA HIS A 113 -1.23 3.65 4.06
C HIS A 113 -0.07 3.37 3.13
N PHE A 114 0.12 2.09 2.84
CA PHE A 114 0.93 1.60 1.74
C PHE A 114 0.57 0.15 1.42
N SER A 115 0.72 -0.24 0.17
CA SER A 115 0.76 -1.64 -0.24
C SER A 115 2.19 -1.98 -0.65
N MET A 116 2.65 -3.21 -0.35
CA MET A 116 3.98 -3.68 -0.72
C MET A 116 3.98 -5.12 -1.24
N MET A 117 4.92 -5.44 -2.13
CA MET A 117 5.08 -6.76 -2.75
C MET A 117 6.55 -6.98 -3.14
N ARG A 118 6.96 -8.25 -3.27
CA ARG A 118 8.22 -8.66 -3.91
C ARG A 118 7.97 -9.61 -5.06
N LYS A 119 8.92 -9.72 -5.99
CA LYS A 119 8.92 -10.78 -7.02
C LYS A 119 9.95 -11.87 -6.69
N GLU A 120 10.02 -12.89 -7.54
CA GLU A 120 11.11 -13.86 -7.54
C GLU A 120 12.39 -13.25 -8.13
N GLU A 121 12.24 -12.47 -9.21
CA GLU A 121 13.33 -11.67 -9.77
C GLU A 121 13.76 -10.59 -8.78
N ASN A 122 15.08 -10.48 -8.54
CA ASN A 122 15.68 -9.57 -7.58
C ASN A 122 15.00 -9.65 -6.20
N ALA A 123 14.64 -10.86 -5.75
CA ALA A 123 13.99 -11.05 -4.47
C ALA A 123 14.87 -10.53 -3.32
N PRO A 124 14.29 -9.85 -2.31
CA PRO A 124 15.01 -9.45 -1.12
C PRO A 124 15.63 -10.65 -0.39
N ASN A 125 16.82 -10.47 0.17
CA ASN A 125 17.56 -11.57 0.77
C ASN A 125 17.08 -11.88 2.20
N ASP A 126 16.38 -13.00 2.39
CA ASP A 126 15.82 -13.42 3.69
C ASP A 126 16.87 -13.68 4.78
N GLN A 127 18.16 -13.67 4.46
CA GLN A 127 19.27 -13.78 5.41
C GLN A 127 19.75 -12.44 5.96
N MET A 128 19.26 -11.32 5.42
CA MET A 128 19.70 -9.96 5.74
C MET A 128 18.56 -9.20 6.42
N GLU A 129 18.87 -8.39 7.43
CA GLU A 129 17.86 -7.53 8.03
C GLU A 129 17.51 -6.38 7.10
N HIS A 130 16.21 -6.20 6.87
CA HIS A 130 15.63 -5.06 6.19
C HIS A 130 14.72 -4.30 7.14
N GLN A 131 14.77 -2.98 7.06
CA GLN A 131 13.87 -2.02 7.70
C GLN A 131 13.11 -1.31 6.59
N ILE A 132 11.78 -1.35 6.64
CA ILE A 132 10.91 -1.01 5.52
C ILE A 132 9.79 -0.12 6.04
N ASN A 133 9.49 0.98 5.32
CA ASN A 133 8.41 1.91 5.65
C ASN A 133 8.44 2.38 7.12
N PHE A 134 9.64 2.71 7.60
CA PHE A 134 9.95 2.99 8.99
C PHE A 134 9.90 4.49 9.29
N PHE A 135 9.65 4.84 10.56
CA PHE A 135 9.96 6.18 11.06
C PHE A 135 11.42 6.23 11.53
N GLU A 136 12.08 7.39 11.43
CA GLU A 136 13.48 7.59 11.87
C GLU A 136 13.72 7.13 13.33
N SER A 137 12.72 7.25 14.21
CA SER A 137 12.84 6.78 15.60
C SER A 137 12.58 5.28 15.79
N HIS A 138 12.21 4.56 14.73
CA HIS A 138 11.81 3.15 14.71
C HIS A 138 10.72 2.80 15.73
N PHE A 139 9.82 3.74 16.07
CA PHE A 139 8.71 3.43 16.98
C PHE A 139 7.72 2.43 16.37
N THR A 140 7.62 2.43 15.03
CA THR A 140 6.96 1.41 14.24
C THR A 140 7.62 1.28 12.86
N GLU A 141 7.63 0.07 12.31
CA GLU A 141 8.22 -0.25 11.01
C GLU A 141 7.79 -1.64 10.52
N MET A 142 7.97 -1.92 9.23
CA MET A 142 8.03 -3.29 8.72
C MET A 142 9.49 -3.77 8.72
N LYS A 143 9.69 -5.08 8.92
CA LYS A 143 10.99 -5.73 8.76
C LYS A 143 10.89 -6.99 7.92
N TYR A 144 11.98 -7.36 7.27
CA TYR A 144 12.12 -8.61 6.53
C TYR A 144 13.53 -9.19 6.67
N GLY A 145 13.62 -10.51 6.53
CA GLY A 145 14.86 -11.25 6.66
C GLY A 145 15.30 -11.39 8.11
N LEU A 146 16.43 -12.09 8.29
CA LEU A 146 16.96 -12.42 9.62
C LEU A 146 17.41 -11.15 10.34
N ASN A 147 16.73 -10.80 11.44
CA ASN A 147 17.10 -9.63 12.23
C ASN A 147 18.46 -9.82 12.88
N SER A 148 19.19 -8.71 13.08
CA SER A 148 20.45 -8.70 13.80
C SER A 148 20.27 -9.24 15.22
N GLY A 149 21.03 -10.28 15.57
CA GLY A 149 20.92 -10.96 16.86
C GLY A 149 19.82 -12.04 16.94
N GLU A 150 19.01 -12.21 15.89
CA GLU A 150 18.05 -13.32 15.80
C GLU A 150 18.78 -14.65 15.56
N GLN A 151 18.28 -15.74 16.15
CA GLN A 151 18.80 -17.08 15.88
C GLN A 151 18.31 -17.60 14.54
N GLY A 152 19.20 -18.21 13.77
CA GLY A 152 18.87 -18.83 12.48
C GLY A 152 19.81 -18.39 11.38
N THR A 153 19.47 -18.77 10.15
CA THR A 153 20.23 -18.40 8.94
C THR A 153 19.42 -17.51 8.02
N SER A 154 18.09 -17.58 8.09
CA SER A 154 17.15 -16.76 7.33
C SER A 154 15.81 -16.60 8.05
N ASN A 155 15.02 -15.60 7.65
CA ASN A 155 13.64 -15.41 8.08
C ASN A 155 12.78 -14.90 6.90
N PRO A 156 11.94 -15.76 6.29
CA PRO A 156 11.16 -15.39 5.10
C PRO A 156 9.86 -14.64 5.43
N ASN A 157 9.66 -14.22 6.69
CA ASN A 157 8.45 -13.51 7.08
C ASN A 157 8.62 -12.00 6.94
N LEU A 158 7.61 -11.36 6.37
CA LEU A 158 7.35 -9.95 6.60
C LEU A 158 6.84 -9.79 8.05
N GLN A 159 7.40 -8.83 8.76
CA GLN A 159 7.14 -8.61 10.18
C GLN A 159 6.73 -7.17 10.40
N TRP A 160 5.73 -6.92 11.23
CA TRP A 160 5.43 -5.59 11.72
C TRP A 160 5.97 -5.45 13.14
N TRP A 161 6.67 -4.35 13.38
CA TRP A 161 7.31 -4.02 14.63
C TRP A 161 6.71 -2.75 15.21
N ALA A 162 6.54 -2.76 16.54
CA ALA A 162 6.19 -1.60 17.33
C ALA A 162 6.94 -1.66 18.66
N ASN A 163 7.49 -0.52 19.09
CA ASN A 163 8.32 -0.41 20.28
C ASN A 163 9.48 -1.44 20.30
N SER A 164 10.19 -1.57 19.17
CA SER A 164 11.31 -2.50 19.00
C SER A 164 10.95 -3.98 19.30
N GLN A 165 9.70 -4.38 19.10
CA GLN A 165 9.25 -5.76 19.23
C GLN A 165 8.36 -6.15 18.05
N SER A 166 8.53 -7.37 17.53
CA SER A 166 7.61 -7.93 16.53
C SER A 166 6.24 -8.16 17.16
N GLN A 167 5.20 -7.57 16.59
CA GLN A 167 3.82 -7.72 17.02
C GLN A 167 3.01 -8.59 16.07
N TRP A 168 3.43 -8.67 14.80
CA TRP A 168 2.78 -9.46 13.76
C TRP A 168 3.81 -9.96 12.74
N LYS A 169 3.51 -11.09 12.11
CA LYS A 169 4.28 -11.62 10.99
C LYS A 169 3.42 -12.47 10.05
N ALA A 170 3.81 -12.49 8.78
CA ALA A 170 3.30 -13.43 7.78
C ALA A 170 4.41 -13.75 6.75
N PRO A 171 4.33 -14.88 6.02
CA PRO A 171 5.22 -15.13 4.90
C PRO A 171 5.14 -14.01 3.86
N LEU A 172 6.30 -13.59 3.33
CA LEU A 172 6.35 -12.67 2.19
C LEU A 172 6.45 -13.49 0.91
N GLU A 173 5.31 -13.92 0.37
CA GLU A 173 5.25 -14.70 -0.86
C GLU A 173 5.46 -13.82 -2.11
N PRO A 174 6.12 -14.32 -3.18
CA PRO A 174 6.31 -13.53 -4.39
C PRO A 174 4.97 -13.24 -5.07
N GLY A 175 4.78 -12.02 -5.55
CA GLY A 175 3.56 -11.60 -6.26
C GLY A 175 2.34 -11.36 -5.37
N VAL A 176 2.44 -11.60 -4.05
CA VAL A 176 1.36 -11.28 -3.10
C VAL A 176 1.52 -9.84 -2.63
N TRP A 177 0.48 -9.02 -2.88
CA TRP A 177 0.39 -7.67 -2.33
C TRP A 177 -0.06 -7.73 -0.87
N HIS A 178 0.72 -7.10 0.01
CA HIS A 178 0.37 -6.86 1.40
C HIS A 178 -0.06 -5.39 1.54
N ASN A 179 -1.33 -5.17 1.87
CA ASN A 179 -1.87 -3.84 2.11
C ASN A 179 -1.76 -3.53 3.60
N VAL A 180 -1.29 -2.34 3.95
CA VAL A 180 -1.01 -1.95 5.33
C VAL A 180 -1.55 -0.55 5.61
N ALA A 181 -2.12 -0.38 6.80
CA ALA A 181 -2.22 0.94 7.42
C ALA A 181 -1.71 0.92 8.85
N TYR A 182 -0.79 1.84 9.19
CA TYR A 182 -0.45 2.11 10.58
C TYR A 182 -1.49 3.07 11.16
N GLU A 183 -2.23 2.65 12.18
CA GLU A 183 -3.13 3.51 12.95
C GLU A 183 -2.34 4.18 14.06
N ILE A 184 -1.86 5.40 13.84
CA ILE A 184 -0.99 6.09 14.79
C ILE A 184 -1.80 7.15 15.52
N ASP A 185 -1.80 7.09 16.85
CA ASP A 185 -2.30 8.15 17.72
C ASP A 185 -1.11 8.87 18.36
N PHE A 186 -0.69 9.98 17.74
CA PHE A 186 0.44 10.79 18.20
C PHE A 186 0.17 11.46 19.55
N ASP A 187 -1.09 11.79 19.85
CA ASP A 187 -1.48 12.44 21.10
C ASP A 187 -1.73 11.41 22.21
N GLY A 188 -2.24 10.22 21.86
CA GLY A 188 -2.55 9.12 22.76
C GLY A 188 -1.39 8.13 23.02
N GLY A 189 -0.32 8.21 22.23
CA GLY A 189 0.89 7.40 22.40
C GLY A 189 0.69 5.92 22.05
N SER A 190 0.09 5.64 20.89
CA SER A 190 -0.11 4.25 20.44
C SER A 190 -0.04 4.08 18.93
N VAL A 191 0.22 2.85 18.50
CA VAL A 191 0.12 2.43 17.10
C VAL A 191 -0.60 1.09 16.97
N GLY A 192 -1.59 1.00 16.09
CA GLY A 192 -2.24 -0.25 15.67
C GLY A 192 -1.82 -0.64 14.25
N PHE A 193 -2.12 -1.88 13.87
CA PHE A 193 -1.76 -2.42 12.57
C PHE A 193 -2.98 -2.99 11.86
N TRP A 194 -3.21 -2.45 10.67
CA TRP A 194 -4.23 -2.90 9.76
C TRP A 194 -3.57 -3.57 8.58
N HIS A 195 -4.07 -4.75 8.20
CA HIS A 195 -3.48 -5.54 7.13
C HIS A 195 -4.53 -6.32 6.34
N SER A 196 -4.25 -6.52 5.06
CA SER A 196 -4.92 -7.48 4.18
C SER A 196 -3.96 -7.91 3.06
N THR A 197 -4.39 -8.86 2.23
CA THR A 197 -3.65 -9.22 1.01
C THR A 197 -4.50 -9.07 -0.25
N GLY A 198 -3.82 -8.86 -1.38
CA GLY A 198 -4.47 -8.76 -2.69
C GLY A 198 -5.54 -7.66 -2.72
N ALA A 199 -6.78 -8.05 -3.02
CA ALA A 199 -7.92 -7.14 -3.16
C ALA A 199 -8.77 -7.00 -1.89
N GLU A 200 -8.44 -7.71 -0.81
CA GLU A 200 -9.25 -7.72 0.41
C GLU A 200 -9.17 -6.39 1.15
N GLU A 201 -10.27 -6.02 1.83
CA GLU A 201 -10.28 -4.83 2.68
C GLU A 201 -9.37 -5.00 3.89
N LEU A 202 -8.75 -3.90 4.34
CA LEU A 202 -7.95 -3.85 5.55
C LEU A 202 -8.78 -4.26 6.77
N THR A 203 -8.23 -5.16 7.57
CA THR A 203 -8.76 -5.49 8.90
C THR A 203 -7.71 -5.17 9.96
N GLN A 204 -8.15 -4.80 11.16
CA GLN A 204 -7.23 -4.56 12.26
C GLN A 204 -6.69 -5.90 12.76
N THR A 205 -5.46 -6.23 12.38
CA THR A 205 -4.82 -7.50 12.75
C THR A 205 -4.10 -7.39 14.09
N VAL A 206 -3.65 -6.19 14.48
CA VAL A 206 -3.19 -5.91 15.84
C VAL A 206 -3.83 -4.63 16.37
N PRO A 207 -4.52 -4.68 17.53
CA PRO A 207 -5.07 -3.47 18.15
C PRO A 207 -3.94 -2.52 18.59
N PRO A 208 -4.24 -1.23 18.86
CA PRO A 208 -3.22 -0.26 19.22
C PRO A 208 -2.41 -0.68 20.45
N VAL A 209 -1.09 -0.76 20.28
CA VAL A 209 -0.13 -1.00 21.37
C VAL A 209 0.54 0.32 21.77
N LYS A 210 0.98 0.41 23.02
CA LYS A 210 1.64 1.63 23.53
C LYS A 210 3.04 1.78 22.94
N VAL A 211 3.32 2.98 22.45
CA VAL A 211 4.62 3.40 21.90
C VAL A 211 4.90 4.85 22.30
N SER A 212 6.09 5.35 21.99
CA SER A 212 6.41 6.79 22.07
C SER A 212 6.51 7.35 20.64
N PRO A 213 5.36 7.66 19.99
CA PRO A 213 5.39 8.10 18.61
C PRO A 213 5.99 9.51 18.56
N SER A 214 7.15 9.63 17.92
CA SER A 214 7.83 10.90 17.70
C SER A 214 8.11 11.02 16.22
N SER A 215 7.54 12.07 15.61
CA SER A 215 7.78 12.40 14.21
C SER A 215 7.85 13.91 14.04
N ASN A 216 8.75 14.39 13.19
CA ASN A 216 8.85 15.79 12.79
C ASN A 216 7.99 16.11 11.54
N GLY A 217 7.31 15.11 10.96
CA GLY A 217 6.51 15.25 9.73
C GLY A 217 7.32 15.11 8.43
N ALA A 218 8.61 14.79 8.54
CA ALA A 218 9.57 14.60 7.43
C ALA A 218 10.58 13.49 7.78
N ASP A 219 10.09 12.42 8.42
CA ASP A 219 10.92 11.33 8.97
C ASP A 219 10.21 9.97 8.89
N TRP A 220 9.24 9.83 7.99
CA TRP A 220 8.71 8.54 7.58
C TRP A 220 9.32 8.15 6.23
N HIS A 221 9.98 7.01 6.19
CA HIS A 221 10.82 6.55 5.10
C HIS A 221 10.05 5.50 4.28
N LEU A 222 9.36 5.93 3.22
CA LEU A 222 8.84 5.00 2.22
C LEU A 222 10.02 4.41 1.46
N GLY A 223 10.26 3.12 1.63
CA GLY A 223 11.38 2.45 0.99
C GLY A 223 12.05 1.47 1.92
N VAL A 224 13.32 1.20 1.65
CA VAL A 224 14.04 0.08 2.27
C VAL A 224 15.45 0.49 2.65
N LEU A 225 15.81 0.13 3.89
CA LEU A 225 17.16 0.04 4.40
C LEU A 225 17.51 -1.43 4.58
N ARG A 226 18.65 -1.89 4.05
CA ARG A 226 19.20 -3.22 4.32
C ARG A 226 20.53 -3.11 5.07
N LEU A 227 20.64 -3.78 6.20
CA LEU A 227 21.89 -3.83 6.96
C LEU A 227 22.95 -4.66 6.22
N PRO A 228 24.24 -4.32 6.35
CA PRO A 228 25.31 -5.15 5.82
C PRO A 228 25.45 -6.46 6.61
N LYS A 229 25.86 -7.54 5.93
CA LYS A 229 26.25 -8.82 6.53
C LYS A 229 27.53 -9.30 5.84
N GLY A 230 28.47 -9.85 6.60
CA GLY A 230 29.75 -10.33 6.07
C GLY A 230 29.58 -11.38 4.98
N GLY A 231 30.38 -11.31 3.91
CA GLY A 231 30.27 -12.19 2.73
C GLY A 231 29.12 -11.84 1.77
N GLY A 232 28.66 -10.59 1.81
CA GLY A 232 27.36 -10.13 1.31
C GLY A 232 26.99 -10.46 -0.14
N ALA A 233 25.69 -10.67 -0.34
CA ALA A 233 25.08 -10.76 -1.65
C ALA A 233 25.18 -9.40 -2.38
N THR A 234 25.70 -9.43 -3.61
CA THR A 234 25.87 -8.27 -4.50
C THR A 234 24.70 -8.10 -5.46
N THR A 235 23.71 -9.00 -5.43
CA THR A 235 22.54 -8.92 -6.30
C THR A 235 21.64 -7.76 -5.89
N PRO A 236 21.14 -6.96 -6.84
CA PRO A 236 20.10 -5.99 -6.57
C PRO A 236 18.84 -6.64 -5.99
N GLU A 237 18.09 -5.86 -5.23
CA GLU A 237 16.80 -6.25 -4.67
C GLU A 237 15.73 -5.25 -5.10
N ASP A 238 14.58 -5.76 -5.55
CA ASP A 238 13.44 -4.98 -6.00
C ASP A 238 12.25 -5.13 -5.04
N TRP A 239 11.74 -3.99 -4.61
CA TRP A 239 10.56 -3.85 -3.78
C TRP A 239 9.49 -3.03 -4.51
N TYR A 240 8.24 -3.48 -4.47
CA TYR A 240 7.15 -2.86 -5.20
C TYR A 240 6.17 -2.24 -4.22
N PHE A 241 5.83 -0.97 -4.42
CA PHE A 241 4.93 -0.20 -3.56
C PHE A 241 3.80 0.45 -4.36
N SER A 242 2.63 0.61 -3.75
CA SER A 242 1.51 1.38 -4.29
C SER A 242 0.57 1.81 -3.17
N GLY A 243 -0.50 2.56 -3.48
CA GLY A 243 -1.49 2.96 -2.47
C GLY A 243 -0.89 3.76 -1.31
N VAL A 244 0.16 4.54 -1.57
CA VAL A 244 0.89 5.27 -0.53
C VAL A 244 0.24 6.62 -0.26
N TYR A 245 -0.35 6.81 0.91
CA TYR A 245 -0.95 8.08 1.31
C TYR A 245 -1.12 8.14 2.83
N ILE A 246 -1.42 9.32 3.36
CA ILE A 246 -1.72 9.52 4.77
C ILE A 246 -3.10 10.16 4.87
N GLU A 247 -3.94 9.63 5.74
CA GLU A 247 -5.28 10.19 5.98
C GLU A 247 -5.57 10.41 7.46
N SER A 248 -6.61 11.20 7.72
CA SER A 248 -7.18 11.44 9.04
C SER A 248 -8.68 11.17 9.03
N GLY A 249 -9.29 11.01 10.20
CA GLY A 249 -10.71 10.68 10.31
C GLY A 249 -10.95 9.17 10.25
N PRO A 250 -12.08 8.71 9.72
CA PRO A 250 -12.34 7.27 9.56
C PRO A 250 -11.39 6.64 8.53
N LEU A 251 -10.86 5.46 8.87
CA LEU A 251 -9.98 4.67 7.99
C LEU A 251 -10.71 4.25 6.72
N THR A 252 -10.08 4.46 5.57
CA THR A 252 -10.42 3.85 4.29
C THR A 252 -9.91 2.40 4.27
N THR A 253 -10.78 1.41 4.47
CA THR A 253 -10.37 -0.01 4.47
C THR A 253 -10.20 -0.59 3.07
N SER A 254 -10.87 -0.01 2.07
CA SER A 254 -10.77 -0.49 0.69
C SER A 254 -9.41 -0.19 0.09
N VAL A 255 -8.78 -1.22 -0.48
CA VAL A 255 -7.48 -1.10 -1.17
C VAL A 255 -7.58 -0.34 -2.50
N SER A 256 -8.80 -0.12 -3.00
CA SER A 256 -9.04 0.73 -4.17
C SER A 256 -8.74 2.22 -3.92
N GLY A 257 -8.54 2.59 -2.66
CA GLY A 257 -8.16 3.93 -2.22
C GLY A 257 -9.35 4.87 -1.98
N PRO A 258 -9.11 6.06 -1.42
CA PRO A 258 -10.17 7.02 -1.10
C PRO A 258 -10.91 7.48 -2.36
N GLY A 259 -12.25 7.49 -2.32
CA GLY A 259 -13.09 7.99 -3.42
C GLY A 259 -13.33 7.01 -4.57
N ALA A 260 -12.74 5.81 -4.54
CA ALA A 260 -13.12 4.73 -5.45
C ALA A 260 -14.48 4.18 -5.03
N ALA A 261 -15.42 4.07 -5.97
CA ALA A 261 -16.70 3.42 -5.71
C ALA A 261 -16.43 1.97 -5.32
N ALA A 262 -16.92 1.54 -4.14
CA ALA A 262 -16.88 0.15 -3.74
C ALA A 262 -17.44 -0.70 -4.89
N ALA A 263 -16.62 -1.58 -5.46
CA ALA A 263 -17.07 -2.50 -6.48
C ALA A 263 -18.20 -3.32 -5.87
N GLY A 264 -19.43 -3.06 -6.33
CA GLY A 264 -20.63 -3.64 -5.76
C GLY A 264 -20.50 -5.16 -5.65
N SER A 265 -20.81 -5.68 -4.46
CA SER A 265 -21.02 -7.10 -4.21
C SER A 265 -21.89 -7.66 -5.35
N ALA A 266 -21.36 -8.63 -6.09
CA ALA A 266 -22.07 -9.28 -7.18
C ALA A 266 -23.42 -9.79 -6.65
N ALA A 267 -24.50 -9.14 -7.06
CA ALA A 267 -25.84 -9.65 -6.88
C ALA A 267 -25.97 -10.93 -7.72
N ASP A 268 -26.49 -11.98 -7.09
CA ASP A 268 -26.75 -13.29 -7.66
C ASP A 268 -27.28 -13.23 -9.09
N VAL A 269 -26.53 -13.80 -10.03
CA VAL A 269 -27.03 -14.08 -11.37
C VAL A 269 -27.94 -15.32 -11.27
N ALA A 270 -29.25 -15.08 -11.24
CA ALA A 270 -30.25 -16.12 -11.38
C ALA A 270 -30.07 -16.88 -12.71
N PRO A 271 -30.29 -18.21 -12.77
CA PRO A 271 -30.06 -18.99 -13.98
C PRO A 271 -31.11 -18.67 -15.05
N ALA A 272 -30.66 -18.55 -16.29
CA ALA A 272 -31.52 -18.32 -17.45
C ALA A 272 -32.42 -19.54 -17.71
N ALA A 273 -33.74 -19.33 -17.67
CA ALA A 273 -34.73 -20.31 -18.07
C ALA A 273 -34.75 -20.47 -19.60
N SER A 274 -34.70 -21.72 -20.07
CA SER A 274 -34.83 -22.11 -21.46
C SER A 274 -36.29 -22.01 -21.93
N ASN A 275 -36.57 -21.11 -22.87
CA ASN A 275 -37.86 -21.08 -23.57
C ASN A 275 -37.79 -21.95 -24.83
N SER A 276 -38.41 -23.14 -24.74
CA SER A 276 -38.83 -23.93 -25.89
C SER A 276 -40.06 -23.29 -26.53
N SER A 277 -40.00 -23.03 -27.85
CA SER A 277 -41.15 -22.57 -28.62
C SER A 277 -41.48 -23.54 -29.74
N GLN A 278 -42.59 -24.24 -29.59
CA GLN A 278 -43.49 -24.70 -30.65
C GLN A 278 -44.87 -24.98 -30.02
N PRO A 279 -45.98 -25.07 -30.80
CA PRO A 279 -46.18 -24.82 -32.23
C PRO A 279 -47.45 -23.96 -32.52
N SER A 280 -47.75 -23.63 -33.78
CA SER A 280 -49.10 -23.91 -34.31
C SER A 280 -49.16 -23.79 -35.84
N SER A 281 -49.96 -24.70 -36.39
CA SER A 281 -50.28 -24.95 -37.79
C SER A 281 -51.28 -23.95 -38.36
N ARG A 282 -51.21 -23.68 -39.67
CA ARG A 282 -52.38 -23.31 -40.48
C ARG A 282 -52.30 -23.85 -41.90
N ILE A 283 -53.37 -24.57 -42.24
CA ILE A 283 -53.74 -25.15 -43.53
C ILE A 283 -54.38 -24.05 -44.39
N TYR A 284 -54.06 -24.00 -45.68
CA TYR A 284 -54.93 -23.63 -46.83
C TYR A 284 -54.17 -24.14 -48.07
N GLY A 285 -54.64 -25.13 -48.85
CA GLY A 285 -55.87 -25.11 -49.64
C GLY A 285 -55.52 -24.66 -51.07
N GLY A 286 -55.36 -25.60 -52.02
CA GLY A 286 -55.06 -25.34 -53.44
C GLY A 286 -56.17 -24.56 -54.19
N PRO A 287 -56.14 -24.41 -55.55
CA PRO A 287 -56.01 -25.55 -56.47
C PRO A 287 -55.37 -25.31 -57.88
N ARG A 288 -55.17 -26.45 -58.58
CA ARG A 288 -55.34 -26.74 -60.03
C ARG A 288 -54.34 -26.24 -61.11
N ARG A 289 -53.71 -27.27 -61.71
CA ARG A 289 -53.60 -27.63 -63.16
C ARG A 289 -52.87 -26.68 -64.12
N ALA A 290 -51.77 -27.17 -64.70
CA ALA A 290 -51.79 -27.93 -65.95
C ALA A 290 -50.77 -29.08 -65.85
#